data_AF-A0AAW9BCU8-F1
#
_entry.id   AF-A0AAW9BCU8-F1
#
_cell.length_a   1.000
_cell.length_b   1.000
_cell.length_c   1.000
_cell.angle_alpha   90.00
_cell.angle_beta   90.00
_cell.angle_gamma   90.00
#
_symmetry.space_group_name_H-M   'P 1'
#
loop_
_entity.id
_entity.type
_entity.pdbx_description
1 polymer ?
#
loop_
_entity_poly.entity_id
_entity_poly.type
_entity_poly.pdbx_seq_one_letter_code
_entity_poly.pdbx_strand_id
1 'polypeptide(L)'
;MRDFVYNLPILIAPKWVDSKANPIALPNLNHYLLQLAEASPPEESQIYEVGGPDTLSYREQFKIICRITNKPYRLWSTPLLTPKMASYWLGLVTSVPANIGKALLAGLEHDYIADSKAIEARFPQTLISYEQAVSDTIQDEGTFVRSNVWGFEPAALRRWQPGYGYYPKQAGASIKTQASAAALWKVAQKIGSREKGYYFANILWRTREWLDIFFGGGKPIRVSPPGPELKVGDYI
;
A
#
# COMPACT_ATOMS: atom_id res chain seq x y z
N MET A 1 -7.19 -9.05 -3.26
CA MET A 1 -8.41 -9.59 -3.89
C MET A 1 -8.76 -8.87 -5.19
N ARG A 2 -8.85 -7.53 -5.21
CA ARG A 2 -9.10 -6.72 -6.41
C ARG A 2 -8.28 -7.17 -7.63
N ASP A 3 -6.95 -7.25 -7.49
CA ASP A 3 -6.06 -7.62 -8.62
C ASP A 3 -6.39 -9.02 -9.20
N PHE A 4 -6.87 -9.98 -8.40
CA PHE A 4 -7.32 -11.27 -8.92
C PHE A 4 -8.58 -11.13 -9.76
N VAL A 5 -9.56 -10.37 -9.26
CA VAL A 5 -10.85 -10.15 -9.93
C VAL A 5 -10.66 -9.42 -11.27
N TYR A 6 -9.70 -8.51 -11.35
CA TYR A 6 -9.48 -7.71 -12.56
C TYR A 6 -8.63 -8.44 -13.61
N ASN A 7 -7.67 -9.27 -13.17
CA ASN A 7 -6.65 -9.84 -14.08
C ASN A 7 -6.85 -11.33 -14.40
N LEU A 8 -7.64 -12.08 -13.63
CA LEU A 8 -7.82 -13.51 -13.87
C LEU A 8 -9.23 -13.84 -14.37
N PRO A 9 -9.36 -14.57 -15.49
CA PRO A 9 -10.65 -15.05 -15.98
C PRO A 9 -11.24 -16.18 -15.11
N ILE A 10 -10.38 -16.87 -14.34
CA ILE A 10 -10.72 -17.92 -13.38
C ILE A 10 -9.86 -17.71 -12.13
N LEU A 11 -10.53 -17.59 -10.99
CA LEU A 11 -9.91 -17.45 -9.67
C LEU A 11 -9.54 -18.84 -9.14
N ILE A 12 -8.30 -19.26 -9.32
CA ILE A 12 -7.78 -20.49 -8.72
C ILE A 12 -7.27 -20.15 -7.31
N ALA A 13 -7.92 -20.70 -6.29
CA ALA A 13 -7.64 -20.40 -4.89
C ALA A 13 -7.31 -21.70 -4.11
N PRO A 14 -6.62 -21.61 -2.96
CA PRO A 14 -6.47 -22.78 -2.10
C PRO A 14 -7.83 -23.17 -1.50
N LYS A 15 -7.95 -24.39 -0.95
CA LYS A 15 -9.17 -24.82 -0.24
C LYS A 15 -9.58 -23.88 0.90
N TRP A 16 -8.61 -23.22 1.53
CA TRP A 16 -8.83 -22.28 2.64
C TRP A 16 -9.44 -20.94 2.21
N VAL A 17 -9.83 -20.77 0.94
CA VAL A 17 -10.68 -19.65 0.52
C VAL A 17 -12.07 -19.68 1.20
N ASP A 18 -12.43 -20.81 1.79
CA ASP A 18 -13.67 -20.99 2.55
C ASP A 18 -13.55 -20.59 4.03
N SER A 19 -12.34 -20.25 4.51
CA SER A 19 -12.13 -19.68 5.85
C SER A 19 -12.79 -18.31 5.97
N LYS A 20 -13.30 -18.01 7.16
CA LYS A 20 -14.14 -16.84 7.45
C LYS A 20 -13.38 -15.73 8.14
N ALA A 21 -13.78 -14.50 7.85
CA ALA A 21 -13.36 -13.30 8.56
C ALA A 21 -14.53 -12.32 8.66
N ASN A 22 -14.40 -11.31 9.50
CA ASN A 22 -15.34 -10.18 9.59
C ASN A 22 -14.64 -8.85 9.28
N PRO A 23 -14.46 -8.51 7.98
CA PRO A 23 -13.65 -7.34 7.59
C PRO A 23 -14.30 -6.02 8.06
N ILE A 24 -13.51 -5.15 8.68
CA ILE A 24 -13.94 -3.82 9.13
C ILE A 24 -13.63 -2.74 8.09
N ALA A 25 -14.58 -1.83 7.85
CA ALA A 25 -14.35 -0.67 6.99
C ALA A 25 -13.38 0.32 7.65
N LEU A 26 -12.49 0.92 6.85
CA LEU A 26 -11.48 1.85 7.36
C LEU A 26 -12.05 3.05 8.15
N PRO A 27 -13.18 3.68 7.75
CA PRO A 27 -13.80 4.73 8.56
C PRO A 27 -14.23 4.26 9.95
N ASN A 28 -14.79 3.05 10.06
CA ASN A 28 -15.19 2.49 11.37
C ASN A 28 -13.97 2.15 12.23
N LEU A 29 -12.90 1.62 11.64
CA LEU A 29 -11.64 1.38 12.35
C LEU A 29 -11.04 2.69 12.87
N ASN A 30 -11.01 3.73 12.03
CA ASN A 30 -10.51 5.04 12.42
C ASN A 30 -11.33 5.67 13.55
N HIS A 31 -12.66 5.48 13.55
CA HIS A 31 -13.49 5.90 14.68
C HIS A 31 -13.00 5.28 15.99
N TYR A 32 -12.80 3.96 16.05
CA TYR A 32 -12.29 3.30 17.25
C TYR A 32 -10.90 3.80 17.66
N LEU A 33 -9.98 3.98 16.71
CA LEU A 33 -8.63 4.46 16.99
C LEU A 33 -8.62 5.89 17.56
N LEU A 34 -9.45 6.79 17.02
CA LEU A 34 -9.57 8.16 17.51
C LEU A 34 -10.21 8.20 18.90
N GLN A 35 -11.29 7.45 19.12
CA GLN A 35 -11.94 7.36 20.42
C GLN A 35 -11.01 6.81 21.51
N LEU A 36 -10.18 5.82 21.17
CA LEU A 36 -9.16 5.29 22.07
C LEU A 36 -8.05 6.31 22.37
N ALA A 37 -7.68 7.13 21.39
CA ALA A 37 -6.68 8.18 21.58
C ALA A 37 -7.18 9.35 22.43
N GLU A 38 -8.48 9.66 22.36
CA GLU A 38 -9.13 10.71 23.15
C GLU A 38 -9.57 10.24 24.54
N ALA A 39 -9.81 8.94 24.71
CA ALA A 39 -10.18 8.36 26.00
C ALA A 39 -9.01 8.44 27.00
N SER A 40 -9.35 8.60 28.28
CA SER A 40 -8.35 8.48 29.34
C SER A 40 -7.71 7.09 29.31
N PRO A 41 -6.37 7.00 29.48
CA PRO A 41 -5.69 5.73 29.45
C PRO A 41 -6.24 4.82 30.56
N PRO A 42 -6.57 3.55 30.25
CA PRO A 42 -7.00 2.61 31.27
C PRO A 42 -5.88 2.36 32.29
N GLU A 43 -6.26 2.03 33.52
CA GLU A 43 -5.31 1.68 34.58
C GLU A 43 -4.46 0.45 34.21
N GLU A 44 -5.00 -0.43 33.37
CA GLU A 44 -4.35 -1.64 32.88
C GLU A 44 -4.30 -1.70 31.35
N SER A 45 -3.35 -2.48 30.81
CA SER A 45 -3.29 -2.73 29.37
C SER A 45 -4.50 -3.56 28.92
N GLN A 46 -5.22 -3.06 27.92
CA GLN A 46 -6.42 -3.70 27.36
C GLN A 46 -6.18 -4.11 25.91
N ILE A 47 -6.74 -5.26 25.53
CA ILE A 47 -6.77 -5.74 24.15
C ILE A 47 -8.20 -5.62 23.63
N TYR A 48 -8.34 -4.99 22.47
CA TYR A 48 -9.60 -4.88 21.76
C TYR A 48 -9.47 -5.53 20.39
N GLU A 49 -10.34 -6.48 20.10
CA GLU A 49 -10.53 -6.98 18.74
C GLU A 49 -11.58 -6.14 18.03
N VAL A 50 -11.41 -5.97 16.72
CA VAL A 50 -12.27 -5.13 15.88
C VAL A 50 -12.61 -5.88 14.60
N GLY A 51 -13.89 -5.89 14.26
CA GLY A 51 -14.45 -6.55 13.09
C GLY A 51 -15.62 -5.77 12.52
N GLY A 52 -15.92 -6.04 11.26
CA GLY A 52 -17.12 -5.52 10.61
C GLY A 52 -18.36 -6.34 10.95
N PRO A 53 -19.53 -5.92 10.44
CA PRO A 53 -20.81 -6.54 10.79
C PRO A 53 -21.03 -7.87 10.07
N ASP A 54 -20.33 -8.12 8.96
CA ASP A 54 -20.53 -9.30 8.13
C ASP A 54 -19.43 -10.34 8.37
N THR A 55 -19.80 -11.55 8.80
CA THR A 55 -18.89 -12.70 8.83
C THR A 55 -18.97 -13.46 7.50
N LEU A 56 -17.92 -13.35 6.69
CA LEU A 56 -17.86 -13.84 5.32
C LEU A 56 -16.63 -14.71 5.08
N SER A 57 -16.79 -15.78 4.33
CA SER A 57 -15.67 -16.49 3.71
C SER A 57 -14.95 -15.61 2.69
N TYR A 58 -13.67 -15.88 2.45
CA TYR A 58 -12.94 -15.20 1.37
C TYR A 58 -13.57 -15.46 -0.02
N ARG A 59 -14.22 -16.61 -0.21
CA ARG A 59 -15.00 -16.92 -1.41
C ARG A 59 -16.17 -15.96 -1.59
N GLU A 60 -16.93 -15.72 -0.52
CA GLU A 60 -18.05 -14.77 -0.53
C GLU A 60 -17.55 -13.35 -0.78
N GLN A 61 -16.43 -12.96 -0.15
CA GLN A 61 -15.78 -11.68 -0.39
C GLN A 61 -15.42 -11.49 -1.88
N PHE A 62 -14.79 -12.50 -2.52
CA PHE A 62 -14.52 -12.48 -3.96
C PHE A 62 -15.79 -12.33 -4.80
N LYS A 63 -16.85 -13.05 -4.45
CA LYS A 63 -18.14 -13.00 -5.17
C LYS A 63 -18.76 -11.60 -5.10
N ILE A 64 -18.71 -10.94 -3.93
CA ILE A 64 -19.20 -9.57 -3.74
C ILE A 64 -18.39 -8.59 -4.59
N ILE A 65 -17.05 -8.67 -4.57
CA ILE A 65 -16.19 -7.80 -5.39
C ILE A 65 -16.49 -8.00 -6.88
N CYS A 66 -16.59 -9.25 -7.37
CA CYS A 66 -16.92 -9.53 -8.76
C CYS A 66 -18.27 -8.92 -9.17
N ARG A 67 -19.29 -9.02 -8.30
CA ARG A 67 -20.61 -8.44 -8.55
C ARG A 67 -20.56 -6.92 -8.66
N ILE A 68 -19.92 -6.25 -7.70
CA ILE A 68 -19.80 -4.78 -7.68
C ILE A 68 -19.02 -4.26 -8.89
N THR A 69 -17.95 -4.96 -9.27
CA THR A 69 -17.08 -4.58 -10.38
C THR A 69 -17.57 -5.06 -11.76
N ASN A 70 -18.75 -5.69 -11.80
CA ASN A 70 -19.34 -6.29 -13.00
C ASN A 70 -18.36 -7.24 -13.75
N LYS A 71 -17.60 -8.04 -13.01
CA LYS A 71 -16.66 -9.04 -13.53
C LYS A 71 -17.25 -10.45 -13.42
N PRO A 72 -16.97 -11.36 -14.36
CA PRO A 72 -17.44 -12.72 -14.29
C PRO A 72 -16.86 -13.43 -13.07
N TYR A 73 -17.73 -14.04 -12.24
CA TYR A 73 -17.30 -14.79 -11.08
C TYR A 73 -17.13 -16.27 -11.44
N ARG A 74 -15.88 -16.76 -11.42
CA ARG A 74 -15.51 -18.16 -11.63
C ARG A 74 -14.40 -18.52 -10.66
N LEU A 75 -14.72 -19.19 -9.55
CA LEU A 75 -13.74 -19.55 -8.52
C LEU A 75 -13.61 -21.06 -8.36
N TRP A 76 -12.40 -21.57 -8.54
CA TRP A 76 -12.04 -22.97 -8.33
C TRP A 76 -11.10 -23.07 -7.12
N SER A 77 -11.50 -23.82 -6.10
CA SER A 77 -10.65 -24.13 -4.95
C SER A 77 -9.94 -25.49 -5.10
N THR A 78 -8.63 -25.55 -4.83
CA THR A 78 -7.83 -26.78 -4.97
C THR A 78 -6.94 -27.05 -3.75
N PRO A 79 -6.77 -28.32 -3.33
CA PRO A 79 -5.85 -28.66 -2.24
C PRO A 79 -4.37 -28.61 -2.66
N LEU A 80 -4.10 -28.59 -3.97
CA LEU A 80 -2.74 -28.64 -4.51
C LEU A 80 -2.00 -27.30 -4.39
N LEU A 81 -2.75 -26.21 -4.18
CA LEU A 81 -2.19 -24.87 -4.08
C LEU A 81 -1.73 -24.59 -2.64
N THR A 82 -0.50 -25.00 -2.33
CA THR A 82 0.12 -24.72 -1.02
C THR A 82 0.49 -23.23 -0.88
N PRO A 83 0.61 -22.68 0.34
CA PRO A 83 1.01 -21.27 0.55
C PRO A 83 2.36 -20.94 -0.09
N LYS A 84 3.29 -21.92 -0.11
CA LYS A 84 4.59 -21.79 -0.76
C LYS A 84 4.44 -21.63 -2.27
N MET A 85 3.67 -22.49 -2.94
CA MET A 85 3.43 -22.38 -4.40
C MET A 85 2.68 -21.11 -4.76
N ALA A 86 1.64 -20.80 -3.99
CA ALA A 86 0.83 -19.61 -4.22
C ALA A 86 1.68 -18.35 -4.07
N SER A 87 2.62 -18.26 -3.12
CA SER A 87 3.51 -17.08 -3.01
C SER A 87 4.33 -16.76 -4.26
N TYR A 88 4.81 -17.78 -5.00
CA TYR A 88 5.53 -17.57 -6.26
C TYR A 88 4.59 -17.12 -7.38
N TRP A 89 3.40 -17.72 -7.46
CA TRP A 89 2.36 -17.36 -8.42
C TRP A 89 1.79 -15.95 -8.18
N LEU A 90 1.56 -15.57 -6.92
CA LEU A 90 1.10 -14.24 -6.52
C LEU A 90 2.06 -13.15 -7.00
N GLY A 91 3.37 -13.39 -6.94
CA GLY A 91 4.38 -12.45 -7.43
C GLY A 91 4.39 -12.26 -8.95
N LEU A 92 3.78 -13.17 -9.72
CA LEU A 92 3.60 -13.03 -11.17
C LEU A 92 2.30 -12.31 -11.54
N VAL A 93 1.22 -12.55 -10.80
CA VAL A 93 -0.12 -12.02 -11.10
C VAL A 93 -0.39 -10.68 -10.43
N THR A 94 0.26 -10.41 -9.30
CA THR A 94 0.02 -9.20 -8.51
C THR A 94 1.30 -8.41 -8.34
N SER A 95 1.14 -7.13 -8.00
CA SER A 95 2.26 -6.26 -7.63
C SER A 95 2.78 -6.52 -6.20
N VAL A 96 2.14 -7.43 -5.45
CA VAL A 96 2.47 -7.77 -4.05
C VAL A 96 3.77 -8.56 -3.99
N PRO A 97 4.75 -8.14 -3.16
CA PRO A 97 5.95 -8.94 -2.90
C PRO A 97 5.64 -10.36 -2.43
N ALA A 98 6.37 -11.36 -2.93
CA ALA A 98 6.09 -12.77 -2.68
C ALA A 98 6.09 -13.16 -1.19
N ASN A 99 6.95 -12.53 -0.38
CA ASN A 99 7.00 -12.74 1.07
C ASN A 99 5.71 -12.26 1.76
N ILE A 100 5.16 -11.12 1.35
CA ILE A 100 3.89 -10.59 1.85
C ILE A 100 2.75 -11.52 1.40
N GLY A 101 2.72 -11.88 0.12
CA GLY A 101 1.74 -12.81 -0.43
C GLY A 101 1.71 -14.14 0.33
N LYS A 102 2.88 -14.71 0.65
CA LYS A 102 3.01 -15.93 1.46
C LYS A 102 2.37 -15.78 2.84
N ALA A 103 2.65 -14.67 3.54
CA ALA A 103 2.13 -14.45 4.88
C ALA A 103 0.61 -14.29 4.88
N LEU A 104 0.08 -13.54 3.90
CA LEU A 104 -1.37 -13.37 3.72
C LEU A 104 -2.07 -14.69 3.44
N LEU A 105 -1.51 -15.54 2.56
CA LEU A 105 -2.07 -16.86 2.25
C LEU A 105 -2.04 -17.81 3.43
N ALA A 106 -0.95 -17.81 4.20
CA ALA A 106 -0.86 -18.62 5.41
C ALA A 106 -1.93 -18.21 6.43
N GLY A 107 -2.23 -16.90 6.52
CA GLY A 107 -3.32 -16.41 7.36
C GLY A 107 -4.71 -16.92 6.95
N LEU A 108 -4.91 -17.28 5.68
CA LEU A 108 -6.20 -17.82 5.21
C LEU A 108 -6.46 -19.24 5.72
N GLU A 109 -5.47 -19.97 6.26
CA GLU A 109 -5.66 -21.36 6.72
C GLU A 109 -6.60 -21.47 7.93
N HIS A 110 -6.93 -20.35 8.57
CA HIS A 110 -7.74 -20.28 9.78
C HIS A 110 -8.89 -19.27 9.65
N ASP A 111 -9.95 -19.50 10.42
CA ASP A 111 -10.99 -18.49 10.63
C ASP A 111 -10.44 -17.35 11.48
N TYR A 112 -10.68 -16.11 11.07
CA TYR A 112 -10.22 -14.89 11.71
C TYR A 112 -11.40 -13.97 12.02
N ILE A 113 -12.23 -14.43 12.97
CA ILE A 113 -13.45 -13.74 13.39
C ILE A 113 -13.16 -13.02 14.71
N ALA A 114 -13.15 -11.70 14.68
CA ALA A 114 -12.87 -10.84 15.83
C ALA A 114 -14.03 -10.83 16.85
N ASP A 115 -13.74 -10.93 18.16
CA ASP A 115 -14.71 -10.66 19.22
C ASP A 115 -14.76 -9.16 19.56
N SER A 116 -15.63 -8.44 18.84
CA SER A 116 -15.72 -6.98 18.92
C SER A 116 -16.65 -6.45 20.02
N LYS A 117 -17.25 -7.32 20.85
CA LYS A 117 -18.26 -6.90 21.84
C LYS A 117 -17.74 -5.84 22.81
N ALA A 118 -16.50 -5.98 23.26
CA ALA A 118 -15.92 -5.08 24.25
C ALA A 118 -15.70 -3.66 23.69
N ILE A 119 -15.24 -3.53 22.45
CA ILE A 119 -15.01 -2.23 21.82
C ILE A 119 -16.33 -1.60 21.36
N GLU A 120 -17.28 -2.40 20.85
CA GLU A 120 -18.62 -1.95 20.45
C GLU A 120 -19.42 -1.41 21.64
N ALA A 121 -19.34 -2.07 22.80
CA ALA A 121 -19.99 -1.61 24.01
C ALA A 121 -19.37 -0.29 24.52
N ARG A 122 -18.06 -0.11 24.35
CA ARG A 122 -17.35 1.08 24.81
C ARG A 122 -17.55 2.28 23.88
N PHE A 123 -17.52 2.07 22.57
CA PHE A 123 -17.61 3.12 21.55
C PHE A 123 -18.62 2.72 20.46
N PRO A 124 -19.93 2.81 20.74
CA PRO A 124 -20.95 2.35 19.81
C PRO A 124 -20.95 3.18 18.52
N GLN A 125 -21.04 2.51 17.38
CA GLN A 125 -21.16 3.12 16.06
C GLN A 125 -21.96 2.20 15.11
N THR A 126 -22.53 2.79 14.06
CA THR A 126 -23.12 2.01 12.97
C THR A 126 -22.00 1.50 12.06
N LEU A 127 -21.86 0.18 11.96
CA LEU A 127 -20.83 -0.43 11.11
C LEU A 127 -21.27 -0.48 9.65
N ILE A 128 -20.32 -0.21 8.76
CA ILE A 128 -20.49 -0.30 7.31
C ILE A 128 -20.33 -1.76 6.89
N SER A 129 -21.29 -2.27 6.11
CA SER A 129 -21.24 -3.64 5.58
C SER A 129 -20.06 -3.81 4.61
N TYR A 130 -19.59 -5.04 4.46
CA TYR A 130 -18.52 -5.36 3.52
C TYR A 130 -18.89 -4.96 2.09
N GLU A 131 -20.13 -5.21 1.68
CA GLU A 131 -20.63 -4.81 0.37
C GLU A 131 -20.58 -3.30 0.17
N GLN A 132 -21.05 -2.52 1.15
CA GLN A 132 -21.00 -1.07 1.08
C GLN A 132 -19.56 -0.56 1.06
N ALA A 133 -18.69 -1.09 1.93
CA ALA A 133 -17.28 -0.70 1.98
C ALA A 133 -16.55 -0.97 0.65
N VAL A 134 -16.82 -2.10 -0.01
CA VAL A 134 -16.28 -2.39 -1.34
C VAL A 134 -16.88 -1.45 -2.39
N SER A 135 -18.18 -1.20 -2.35
CA SER A 135 -18.85 -0.29 -3.29
C SER A 135 -18.25 1.11 -3.22
N ASP A 136 -18.14 1.68 -2.01
CA ASP A 136 -17.56 2.99 -1.76
C ASP A 136 -16.11 3.05 -2.26
N THR A 137 -15.30 2.02 -1.93
CA THR A 137 -13.89 1.96 -2.34
C THR A 137 -13.74 1.92 -3.87
N ILE A 138 -14.60 1.20 -4.58
CA ILE A 138 -14.57 1.13 -6.05
C ILE A 138 -15.08 2.43 -6.68
N GLN A 139 -16.10 3.07 -6.09
CA GLN A 139 -16.61 4.36 -6.54
C GLN A 139 -15.58 5.48 -6.37
N ASP A 140 -14.80 5.43 -5.28
CA ASP A 140 -13.73 6.39 -5.00
C ASP A 140 -12.40 6.05 -5.72
N GLU A 141 -12.35 4.91 -6.43
CA GLU A 141 -11.17 4.48 -7.16
C GLU A 141 -10.85 5.49 -8.28
N GLY A 142 -9.70 6.16 -8.18
CA GLY A 142 -9.29 7.22 -9.12
C GLY A 142 -9.51 8.65 -8.62
N THR A 143 -10.23 8.82 -7.50
CA THR A 143 -10.30 10.09 -6.76
C THR A 143 -9.03 10.32 -5.91
N PHE A 144 -8.04 9.41 -6.00
CA PHE A 144 -6.87 9.37 -5.12
C PHE A 144 -6.18 10.73 -4.93
N VAL A 145 -6.38 11.24 -3.72
CA VAL A 145 -5.45 11.99 -2.87
C VAL A 145 -4.58 12.98 -3.64
N ARG A 146 -5.20 14.06 -4.12
CA ARG A 146 -4.51 15.35 -4.28
C ARG A 146 -4.32 15.99 -2.91
N SER A 147 -3.50 15.39 -2.06
CA SER A 147 -3.11 16.04 -0.81
C SER A 147 -1.88 16.90 -1.07
N ASN A 148 -1.67 17.94 -0.26
CA ASN A 148 -0.44 18.73 -0.33
C ASN A 148 0.82 17.93 0.05
N VAL A 149 0.68 16.68 0.52
CA VAL A 149 1.78 15.82 1.03
C VAL A 149 2.13 14.67 0.06
N TRP A 150 1.17 14.19 -0.73
CA TRP A 150 1.32 13.12 -1.71
C TRP A 150 0.52 13.42 -2.98
N GLY A 151 1.09 13.12 -4.16
CA GLY A 151 0.33 13.08 -5.43
C GLY A 151 0.48 14.29 -6.36
N PHE A 152 1.54 15.09 -6.22
CA PHE A 152 1.78 16.26 -7.08
C PHE A 152 2.61 15.99 -8.34
N GLU A 153 3.23 14.81 -8.49
CA GLU A 153 3.99 14.47 -9.71
C GLU A 153 3.04 14.11 -10.87
N PRO A 154 3.03 14.85 -11.99
CA PRO A 154 2.13 14.58 -13.12
C PRO A 154 2.35 13.20 -13.75
N ALA A 155 3.55 12.63 -13.65
CA ALA A 155 3.82 11.29 -14.13
C ALA A 155 3.31 10.20 -13.16
N ALA A 156 3.38 10.40 -11.84
CA ALA A 156 2.72 9.51 -10.87
C ALA A 156 1.20 9.52 -11.05
N LEU A 157 0.59 10.69 -11.19
CA LEU A 157 -0.86 10.82 -11.41
C LEU A 157 -1.33 10.10 -12.68
N ARG A 158 -0.55 10.15 -13.77
CA ARG A 158 -0.85 9.37 -14.99
C ARG A 158 -0.79 7.86 -14.77
N ARG A 159 -0.01 7.39 -13.80
CA ARG A 159 0.12 5.97 -13.43
C ARG A 159 -0.91 5.52 -12.38
N TRP A 160 -1.42 6.45 -11.57
CA TRP A 160 -2.41 6.18 -10.51
C TRP A 160 -3.83 6.17 -11.09
N GLN A 161 -4.08 5.25 -12.01
CA GLN A 161 -5.39 5.03 -12.61
C GLN A 161 -6.12 3.87 -11.94
N PRO A 162 -7.47 3.87 -11.95
CA PRO A 162 -8.26 2.71 -11.53
C PRO A 162 -7.77 1.41 -12.20
N GLY A 163 -7.70 0.32 -11.44
CA GLY A 163 -7.22 -0.97 -11.93
C GLY A 163 -5.69 -1.18 -11.92
N TYR A 164 -4.87 -0.18 -11.58
CA TYR A 164 -3.43 -0.37 -11.35
C TYR A 164 -3.11 -0.51 -9.86
N GLY A 165 -2.31 -1.54 -9.51
CA GLY A 165 -1.73 -1.69 -8.17
C GLY A 165 -0.30 -1.14 -8.16
N TYR A 166 0.01 -0.22 -7.25
CA TYR A 166 1.37 0.29 -7.08
C TYR A 166 1.97 -0.24 -5.79
N TYR A 167 3.01 -1.07 -5.91
CA TYR A 167 3.95 -1.34 -4.82
C TYR A 167 5.25 -0.62 -5.14
N PRO A 168 5.71 0.33 -4.29
CA PRO A 168 7.01 0.94 -4.49
C PRO A 168 8.08 -0.14 -4.40
N LYS A 169 8.74 -0.44 -5.52
CA LYS A 169 9.94 -1.28 -5.50
C LYS A 169 11.04 -0.47 -4.82
N GLN A 170 11.40 -0.87 -3.60
CA GLN A 170 12.52 -0.27 -2.88
C GLN A 170 13.83 -0.88 -3.38
N ALA A 171 14.73 -0.03 -3.84
CA ALA A 171 16.13 -0.37 -4.03
C ALA A 171 16.94 0.51 -3.07
N GLY A 172 17.70 -0.11 -2.18
CA GLY A 172 18.48 0.60 -1.17
C GLY A 172 19.58 -0.30 -0.61
N ALA A 173 20.58 0.33 -0.01
CA ALA A 173 21.65 -0.34 0.70
C ALA A 173 21.86 0.35 2.05
N SER A 174 22.26 -0.40 3.07
CA SER A 174 22.59 0.14 4.38
C SER A 174 24.01 -0.29 4.76
N ILE A 175 24.80 0.65 5.27
CA ILE A 175 26.18 0.43 5.69
C ILE A 175 26.40 1.06 7.06
N LYS A 176 27.10 0.35 7.95
CA LYS A 176 27.54 0.90 9.24
C LYS A 176 28.79 1.74 9.01
N THR A 177 28.87 2.91 9.65
CA THR A 177 29.99 3.85 9.51
C THR A 177 30.31 4.51 10.85
N GLN A 178 31.56 4.95 11.00
CA GLN A 178 32.00 5.78 12.12
C GLN A 178 31.77 7.28 11.87
N ALA A 179 31.36 7.67 10.66
CA ALA A 179 31.06 9.06 10.34
C ALA A 179 29.84 9.55 11.14
N SER A 180 29.92 10.77 11.66
CA SER A 180 28.79 11.41 12.35
C SER A 180 27.66 11.74 11.36
N ALA A 181 26.42 11.79 11.86
CA ALA A 181 25.26 12.18 11.05
C ALA A 181 25.47 13.56 10.39
N ALA A 182 26.09 14.51 11.10
CA ALA A 182 26.41 15.83 10.57
C ALA A 182 27.42 15.77 9.40
N ALA A 183 28.40 14.87 9.44
CA ALA A 183 29.36 14.69 8.35
C ALA A 183 28.69 14.05 7.13
N LEU A 184 27.83 13.04 7.35
CA LEU A 184 27.06 12.41 6.27
C LEU A 184 26.11 13.40 5.60
N TRP A 185 25.44 14.25 6.39
CA TRP A 185 24.53 15.27 5.89
C TRP A 185 25.25 16.29 4.99
N LYS A 186 26.44 16.76 5.38
CA LYS A 186 27.28 17.65 4.55
C LYS A 186 27.65 17.04 3.21
N VAL A 187 27.73 15.72 3.11
CA VAL A 187 27.99 15.01 1.85
C VAL A 187 26.69 14.90 1.05
N ALA A 188 25.58 14.48 1.68
CA ALA A 188 24.26 14.35 1.06
C ALA A 188 23.76 15.65 0.44
N GLN A 189 24.01 16.79 1.10
CA GLN A 189 23.71 18.14 0.60
C GLN A 189 24.37 18.48 -0.74
N LYS A 190 25.40 17.74 -1.16
CA LYS A 190 26.16 18.02 -2.38
C LYS A 190 25.70 17.20 -3.59
N ILE A 191 24.79 16.25 -3.42
CA ILE A 191 24.23 15.46 -4.54
C ILE A 191 23.55 16.39 -5.52
N GLY A 192 23.82 16.24 -6.81
CA GLY A 192 23.18 17.02 -7.87
C GLY A 192 23.73 18.45 -8.04
N SER A 193 24.54 18.93 -7.10
CA SER A 193 25.15 20.27 -7.14
C SER A 193 25.95 20.50 -8.43
N ARG A 194 26.09 21.76 -8.85
CA ARG A 194 26.88 22.10 -10.05
C ARG A 194 28.35 21.69 -9.94
N GLU A 195 28.94 21.79 -8.74
CA GLU A 195 30.35 21.49 -8.48
C GLU A 195 30.63 19.98 -8.42
N LYS A 196 29.81 19.20 -7.70
CA LYS A 196 30.06 17.76 -7.47
C LYS A 196 29.29 16.83 -8.39
N GLY A 197 28.14 17.26 -8.94
CA GLY A 197 27.24 16.39 -9.68
C GLY A 197 26.75 15.22 -8.81
N TYR A 198 26.75 14.02 -9.37
CA TYR A 198 26.45 12.76 -8.69
C TYR A 198 27.74 12.10 -8.18
N TYR A 199 27.66 11.23 -7.17
CA TYR A 199 28.84 10.57 -6.60
C TYR A 199 29.53 9.59 -7.56
N PHE A 200 28.83 9.10 -8.58
CA PHE A 200 29.34 8.13 -9.53
C PHE A 200 28.70 8.31 -10.90
N ALA A 201 29.43 7.92 -11.96
CA ALA A 201 28.98 7.90 -13.34
C ALA A 201 28.34 9.21 -13.84
N ASN A 202 28.92 10.35 -13.47
CA ASN A 202 28.43 11.68 -13.86
C ASN A 202 28.15 11.80 -15.37
N ILE A 203 29.02 11.24 -16.21
CA ILE A 203 28.83 11.26 -17.67
C ILE A 203 27.52 10.57 -18.07
N LEU A 204 27.19 9.41 -17.50
CA LEU A 204 25.94 8.71 -17.80
C LEU A 204 24.71 9.52 -17.37
N TRP A 205 24.78 10.19 -16.21
CA TRP A 205 23.73 11.09 -15.75
C TRP A 205 23.57 12.30 -16.67
N ARG A 206 24.67 12.88 -17.15
CA ARG A 206 24.64 13.98 -18.14
C ARG A 206 24.05 13.54 -19.46
N THR A 207 24.39 12.35 -19.94
CA THR A 207 23.79 11.77 -21.15
C THR A 207 22.29 11.56 -20.95
N ARG A 208 21.87 11.02 -19.79
CA ARG A 208 20.45 10.84 -19.46
C ARG A 208 19.67 12.17 -19.43
N GLU A 209 20.22 13.18 -18.77
CA GLU A 209 19.65 14.55 -18.70
C GLU A 209 19.42 15.13 -20.10
N TRP A 210 20.37 14.91 -21.03
CA TRP A 210 20.23 15.34 -22.42
C TRP A 210 19.17 14.55 -23.18
N LEU A 211 19.12 13.23 -22.98
CA LEU A 211 18.10 12.38 -23.61
C LEU A 211 16.69 12.77 -23.19
N ASP A 212 16.49 13.18 -21.93
CA ASP A 212 15.16 13.59 -21.45
C ASP A 212 14.57 14.73 -22.29
N ILE A 213 15.39 15.66 -22.81
CA ILE A 213 14.92 16.73 -23.72
C ILE A 213 14.32 16.13 -25.02
N PHE A 214 14.90 15.05 -25.54
CA PHE A 214 14.46 14.40 -26.77
C PHE A 214 13.24 13.49 -26.59
N PHE A 215 12.97 13.04 -25.36
CA PHE A 215 11.85 12.14 -25.05
C PHE A 215 10.71 12.85 -24.27
N GLY A 216 10.58 14.17 -24.42
CA GLY A 216 9.48 14.94 -23.85
C GLY A 216 9.63 15.32 -22.37
N GLY A 217 10.82 15.17 -21.81
CA GLY A 217 11.21 15.73 -20.52
C GLY A 217 11.59 17.22 -20.60
N GLY A 218 11.59 17.89 -19.45
CA GLY A 218 11.98 19.30 -19.34
C GLY A 218 13.49 19.50 -19.35
N LYS A 219 13.93 20.77 -19.49
CA LYS A 219 15.35 21.12 -19.29
C LYS A 219 15.77 20.80 -17.84
N PRO A 220 16.98 20.24 -17.61
CA PRO A 220 17.47 19.98 -16.27
C PRO A 220 17.53 21.27 -15.44
N ILE A 221 16.77 21.33 -14.36
CA ILE A 221 16.83 22.44 -13.40
C ILE A 221 17.78 22.01 -12.29
N ARG A 222 18.87 22.75 -12.12
CA ARG A 222 19.84 22.54 -11.04
C ARG A 222 19.69 23.70 -10.08
N VAL A 223 19.05 23.44 -8.95
CA VAL A 223 18.95 24.39 -7.86
C VAL A 223 20.13 24.13 -6.93
N SER A 224 20.62 25.19 -6.30
CA SER A 224 21.54 25.04 -5.19
C SER A 224 21.03 25.96 -4.09
N PRO A 225 20.98 25.50 -2.83
CA PRO A 225 20.58 26.35 -1.73
C PRO A 225 21.47 27.61 -1.69
N PRO A 226 20.92 28.76 -1.30
CA PRO A 226 21.68 30.02 -1.22
C PRO A 226 22.76 30.00 -0.13
N GLY A 227 22.76 29.01 0.76
CA GLY A 227 23.75 28.87 1.84
C GLY A 227 24.06 27.41 2.21
N PRO A 228 24.98 27.19 3.16
CA PRO A 228 25.38 25.85 3.61
C PRO A 228 24.30 25.13 4.46
N GLU A 229 23.32 25.89 4.96
CA GLU A 229 22.22 25.39 5.77
C GLU A 229 20.97 25.25 4.91
N LEU A 230 20.44 24.03 4.85
CA LEU A 230 19.16 23.74 4.19
C LEU A 230 18.01 24.16 5.11
N LYS A 231 17.03 24.85 4.53
CA LYS A 231 15.75 25.15 5.18
C LYS A 231 14.67 24.21 4.64
N VAL A 232 13.63 24.00 5.44
CA VAL A 232 12.45 23.24 5.01
C VAL A 232 11.84 23.95 3.80
N GLY A 233 11.70 23.23 2.68
CA GLY A 233 11.21 23.77 1.41
C GLY A 233 12.30 24.13 0.40
N ASP A 234 13.59 24.01 0.76
CA ASP A 234 14.68 24.17 -0.20
C ASP A 234 14.69 23.02 -1.23
N TYR A 235 14.96 23.37 -2.48
CA TYR A 235 15.18 22.43 -3.58
C TYR A 235 16.69 22.19 -3.73
N ILE A 236 17.11 20.93 -3.74
CA ILE A 236 18.51 20.47 -3.89
C ILE A 236 18.63 19.69 -5.20
#